data_AF-A0A3E0WCU6-F1
#
_entry.id   AF-A0A3E0WCU6-F1
#
_cell.length_a   1.000
_cell.length_b   1.000
_cell.length_c   1.000
_cell.angle_alpha   90.00
_cell.angle_beta   90.00
_cell.angle_gamma   90.00
#
_symmetry.space_group_name_H-M   'P 1'
#
loop_
_entity.id
_entity.type
_entity.pdbx_description
1 polymer ?
#
loop_
_entity_poly.entity_id
_entity_poly.type
_entity_poly.pdbx_seq_one_letter_code
_entity_poly.pdbx_strand_id
1 'polypeptide(L)' 'MSDVQQGEPAESSSVPVVVTSRNVSASELAAVSAVVQGLLAEEGDARRAAESRGQSAWQRSQRSLRGTVEPGPGRWNG' A
#
# COMPACT_ATOMS: atom_id res chain seq x y z
N MET A 1 -29.55 -7.57 -14.38
CA MET A 1 -28.98 -7.33 -13.04
C MET A 1 -27.60 -7.95 -13.05
N SER A 2 -26.60 -7.14 -12.77
CA SER A 2 -25.24 -7.24 -13.28
C SER A 2 -24.43 -8.45 -12.84
N ASP A 3 -23.63 -8.93 -13.79
CA ASP A 3 -22.48 -9.81 -13.63
C ASP A 3 -21.51 -9.21 -12.60
N VAL A 4 -21.22 -9.96 -11.54
CA VAL A 4 -20.14 -9.65 -10.60
C VAL A 4 -18.86 -10.09 -11.29
N GLN A 5 -18.23 -9.16 -12.02
CA GLN A 5 -16.90 -9.35 -12.55
C GLN A 5 -15.92 -9.43 -11.35
N GLN A 6 -15.73 -10.64 -10.85
CA GLN A 6 -14.62 -10.95 -9.94
C GLN A 6 -13.35 -10.55 -10.67
N GLY A 7 -12.60 -9.60 -10.12
CA GLY A 7 -11.27 -9.29 -10.62
C GLY A 7 -10.43 -10.54 -10.48
N GLU A 8 -10.10 -11.18 -11.60
CA GLU A 8 -9.02 -12.14 -11.70
C GLU A 8 -7.81 -11.56 -10.94
N PRO A 9 -7.20 -12.32 -9.99
CA PRO A 9 -5.98 -11.85 -9.35
C PRO A 9 -4.97 -11.72 -10.48
N ALA A 10 -4.63 -10.50 -10.88
CA ALA A 10 -3.61 -10.24 -11.87
C ALA A 10 -2.39 -11.09 -11.45
N GLU A 11 -2.09 -12.14 -12.21
CA GLU A 11 -0.90 -12.95 -12.01
C GLU A 11 0.24 -11.95 -11.92
N SER A 12 0.82 -11.82 -10.73
CA SER A 12 1.95 -10.94 -10.50
C SER A 12 3.01 -11.32 -11.52
N SER A 13 3.17 -10.49 -12.55
CA SER A 13 4.19 -10.63 -13.57
C SER A 13 5.55 -10.58 -12.88
N SER A 14 6.03 -11.74 -12.44
CA SER A 14 7.30 -11.88 -11.77
C SER A 14 8.40 -11.61 -12.79
N VAL A 15 9.14 -10.52 -12.58
CA VAL A 15 10.28 -10.18 -13.43
C VAL A 15 11.44 -11.11 -13.06
N PRO A 16 12.10 -11.77 -14.04
CA PRO A 16 13.23 -12.64 -13.74
C PRO A 16 14.43 -11.83 -13.21
N VAL A 17 15.01 -12.29 -12.09
CA VAL A 17 16.22 -11.71 -11.49
C VAL A 17 17.45 -12.41 -12.06
N VAL A 18 18.43 -11.63 -12.54
CA VAL A 18 19.69 -12.14 -13.11
C VAL A 18 20.86 -11.77 -12.19
N VAL A 19 21.68 -12.76 -11.83
CA VAL A 19 22.92 -12.56 -11.07
C VAL A 19 24.10 -12.54 -12.03
N THR A 20 24.85 -11.43 -12.04
CA THR A 20 25.97 -11.19 -12.97
C THR A 20 27.34 -11.48 -12.37
N SER A 21 27.42 -11.72 -11.06
CA SER A 21 28.67 -12.07 -10.36
C SER A 21 29.15 -13.47 -10.74
N ARG A 22 30.47 -13.64 -10.80
CA ARG A 22 31.10 -14.93 -11.09
C ARG A 22 31.25 -15.75 -9.80
N ASN A 23 31.31 -17.08 -9.93
CA ASN A 23 31.59 -18.02 -8.84
C ASN A 23 30.63 -17.95 -7.64
N VAL A 24 29.35 -17.62 -7.88
CA VAL A 24 28.33 -17.64 -6.82
C VAL A 24 27.96 -19.09 -6.48
N SER A 25 28.09 -19.45 -5.22
CA SER A 25 27.63 -20.74 -4.71
C SER A 25 26.10 -20.79 -4.61
N ALA A 26 25.54 -22.00 -4.59
CA ALA A 26 24.09 -22.19 -4.40
C ALA A 26 23.59 -21.58 -3.08
N SER A 27 24.40 -21.64 -2.02
CA SER A 27 24.06 -21.05 -0.71
C SER A 27 24.04 -19.52 -0.75
N GLU A 28 24.98 -18.89 -1.45
CA GLU A 28 25.01 -17.44 -1.59
C GLU A 28 23.83 -16.95 -2.44
N LEU A 29 23.54 -17.65 -3.54
CA LEU A 29 22.38 -17.34 -4.38
C LEU A 29 21.07 -17.45 -3.58
N ALA A 30 20.93 -18.50 -2.78
CA ALA A 30 19.77 -18.68 -1.91
C ALA A 30 19.66 -17.58 -0.85
N ALA A 31 20.77 -17.21 -0.21
CA ALA A 31 20.81 -16.15 0.81
C ALA A 31 20.38 -14.79 0.21
N VAL A 32 20.96 -14.40 -0.93
CA VAL A 32 20.61 -13.14 -1.60
C VAL A 32 19.16 -13.16 -2.06
N SER A 33 18.69 -14.27 -2.62
CA SER A 33 17.29 -14.41 -3.04
C SER A 33 16.34 -14.26 -1.86
N ALA A 34 16.64 -14.89 -0.73
CA ALA A 34 15.83 -14.78 0.48
C ALA A 34 15.76 -13.33 1.01
N VAL A 35 16.87 -12.60 0.99
CA VAL A 35 16.90 -11.17 1.38
C VAL A 35 16.02 -10.33 0.44
N VAL A 36 16.20 -10.48 -0.88
CA VAL A 36 15.41 -9.72 -1.87
C VAL A 36 13.92 -10.03 -1.75
N GLN A 37 13.56 -11.31 -1.59
CA GLN A 37 12.17 -11.73 -1.40
C GLN A 37 11.59 -11.20 -0.07
N GLY A 38 12.38 -11.19 1.01
CA GLY A 38 11.98 -10.60 2.28
C GLY A 38 11.66 -9.11 2.17
N LEU A 39 12.55 -8.34 1.55
CA LEU A 39 12.32 -6.90 1.32
C LEU A 39 11.08 -6.64 0.45
N LEU A 40 10.87 -7.45 -0.59
CA LEU A 40 9.69 -7.31 -1.45
C LEU A 40 8.39 -7.66 -0.72
N ALA A 41 8.42 -8.66 0.16
CA ALA A 41 7.28 -9.02 0.99
C ALA A 41 6.90 -7.88 1.96
N GLU A 42 7.89 -7.29 2.63
CA GLU A 42 7.70 -6.16 3.54
C GLU A 42 7.10 -4.93 2.83
N GLU A 43 7.62 -4.57 1.66
CA GLU A 43 7.08 -3.48 0.84
C GLU A 43 5.65 -3.77 0.36
N GLY A 44 5.41 -5.01 -0.07
CA GLY A 44 4.08 -5.48 -0.47
C GLY A 44 3.06 -5.44 0.68
N ASP A 45 3.46 -5.84 1.88
CA ASP A 45 2.65 -5.76 3.09
C ASP A 45 2.35 -4.30 3.47
N ALA A 46 3.34 -3.40 3.41
CA ALA A 46 3.15 -1.98 3.68
C ALA A 46 2.15 -1.35 2.71
N ARG A 47 2.25 -1.67 1.41
CA ARG A 47 1.32 -1.20 0.39
C ARG A 47 -0.09 -1.74 0.60
N ARG A 48 -0.24 -3.04 0.86
CA ARG A 48 -1.54 -3.65 1.19
C ARG A 48 -2.16 -3.06 2.46
N ALA A 49 -1.35 -2.78 3.49
CA ALA A 49 -1.80 -2.14 4.71
C ALA A 49 -2.29 -0.70 4.44
N ALA A 50 -1.61 0.06 3.58
CA ALA A 50 -2.04 1.39 3.17
C ALA A 50 -3.35 1.35 2.36
N GLU A 51 -3.50 0.41 1.43
CA GLU A 51 -4.73 0.20 0.66
C GLU A 51 -5.92 -0.21 1.54
N SER A 52 -5.68 -1.09 2.54
CA SER A 52 -6.72 -1.53 3.47
C SER A 52 -7.25 -0.41 4.38
N ARG A 53 -6.44 0.64 4.60
CA ARG A 53 -6.87 1.86 5.28
C ARG A 53 -7.62 2.73 4.26
N GLY A 54 -8.92 2.46 4.11
CA GLY A 54 -9.85 3.38 3.44
C GLY A 54 -9.80 4.80 4.03
N GLN A 55 -10.62 5.75 3.54
CA GLN A 55 -10.55 7.16 3.94
C GLN A 55 -10.33 7.37 5.45
N SER A 56 -9.17 7.94 5.78
CA SER A 56 -8.76 8.21 7.16
C SER A 56 -9.79 9.10 7.87
N ALA A 57 -9.83 9.04 9.19
CA ALA A 57 -10.70 9.90 9.99
C ALA A 57 -10.45 11.40 9.70
N TRP A 58 -9.19 11.76 9.44
CA TRP A 58 -8.77 13.09 9.02
C TRP A 58 -9.27 13.47 7.62
N GLN A 59 -9.19 12.58 6.63
CA GLN A 59 -9.80 12.81 5.30
C GLN A 59 -11.32 12.89 5.37
N ARG A 60 -11.96 12.15 6.29
CA ARG A 60 -13.41 12.27 6.55
C ARG A 60 -13.76 13.61 7.19
N SER A 61 -12.95 14.12 8.12
CA SER A 61 -13.17 15.44 8.73
C SER A 61 -12.82 16.61 7.81
N GLN A 62 -12.05 16.36 6.73
CA GLN A 62 -11.76 17.34 5.69
C GLN A 62 -12.88 17.53 4.66
N ARG A 63 -14.01 16.82 4.77
CA ARG A 63 -15.19 17.19 3.97
C ARG A 63 -15.49 18.66 4.20
N SER A 64 -15.59 19.42 3.11
CA SER A 64 -15.81 20.86 3.14
C SER A 64 -16.91 21.19 4.15
N LEU A 65 -16.55 21.90 5.22
CA LEU A 65 -17.53 22.56 6.08
C LEU A 65 -18.38 23.40 5.14
N ARG A 66 -19.66 23.03 4.98
CA ARG A 66 -20.57 23.63 3.99
C ARG A 66 -21.04 25.04 4.38
N GLY A 67 -20.21 25.79 5.10
CA GLY A 67 -20.48 27.15 5.51
C GLY A 67 -19.31 27.75 6.27
N THR A 68 -19.10 29.05 6.08
CA THR A 68 -18.23 29.87 6.92
C THR A 68 -18.65 29.73 8.38
N VAL A 69 -17.72 29.34 9.24
CA VAL A 69 -17.94 29.40 10.70
C VAL A 69 -17.73 30.85 11.12
N GLU A 70 -18.82 31.56 11.40
CA GLU A 70 -18.78 32.91 11.95
C GLU A 70 -18.48 32.86 13.46
N PRO A 71 -17.31 33.35 13.93
CA PRO A 71 -16.99 33.39 15.35
C PRO A 71 -17.90 34.38 16.10
N GLY A 72 -18.53 33.97 17.20
CA GLY A 72 -19.34 34.87 18.02
C GLY A 72 -19.73 34.28 19.37
N PRO A 73 -20.20 35.09 20.35
CA PRO A 73 -20.60 34.59 21.66
C PRO A 73 -21.66 33.48 21.54
N GLY A 74 -21.33 32.26 21.99
CA GLY A 74 -22.20 31.08 21.89
C GLY A 74 -22.16 30.35 20.54
N ARG A 75 -21.25 30.70 19.64
CA ARG A 75 -21.04 30.02 18.35
C ARG A 75 -19.55 29.74 18.17
N TRP A 76 -19.21 28.49 18.42
CA TRP A 76 -17.89 27.86 18.35
C TRP A 76 -16.85 28.38 19.34
N ASN A 77 -16.68 27.63 20.41
CA ASN A 77 -15.51 27.69 21.28
C ASN A 77 -14.96 26.26 21.25
N GLY A 78 -13.64 26.16 21.02
CA GLY A 78 -12.92 24.93 20.66
C GLY A 78 -13.25 23.70 21.50
#